data_AF-A0A067D961-F1
#
_entry.id   AF-A0A067D961-F1
#
_cell.length_a   1.000
_cell.length_b   1.000
_cell.length_c   1.000
_cell.angle_alpha   90.00
_cell.angle_beta   90.00
_cell.angle_gamma   90.00
#
_symmetry.space_group_name_H-M   'P 1'
#
loop_
_entity.id
_entity.type
_entity.pdbx_description
1 polymer ?
#
loop_
_entity_poly.entity_id
_entity_poly.type
_entity_poly.pdbx_seq_one_letter_code
_entity_poly.pdbx_strand_id
1 'polypeptide(L)'
;MTKRLRFSTVTTYEFPLTYGGSAVPEATGPPIGLAPVHVHETVAALLASPARRGRVAKWPHDARMEVLKRAAFSPQEIASICFEAIDIRRSRLETLDEIQALRATELKQKRRELRQARRDARQRAAIEKLRGVDEKDVAKERNNDDGEAPLAKRPRVDDGNN
;
A
#
# COMPACT_ATOMS: atom_id res chain seq x y z
N MET A 1 21.57 -24.31 -29.35
CA MET A 1 22.78 -23.86 -28.61
C MET A 1 22.38 -22.82 -27.58
N THR A 2 22.57 -23.11 -26.29
CA THR A 2 22.24 -22.20 -25.19
C THR A 2 23.48 -21.39 -24.81
N LYS A 3 23.48 -20.09 -25.12
CA LYS A 3 24.53 -19.17 -24.67
C LYS A 3 24.41 -18.97 -23.15
N ARG A 4 25.53 -19.00 -22.43
CA ARG A 4 25.57 -18.78 -20.98
C ARG A 4 26.53 -17.64 -20.65
N LEU A 5 26.07 -16.71 -19.82
CA LEU A 5 26.87 -15.62 -19.27
C LEU A 5 27.47 -16.04 -17.91
N ARG A 6 28.72 -15.67 -17.66
CA ARG A 6 29.40 -15.84 -16.37
C ARG A 6 30.14 -14.56 -16.03
N PHE A 7 29.94 -14.08 -14.81
CA PHE A 7 30.75 -13.01 -14.23
C PHE A 7 32.02 -13.62 -13.62
N SER A 8 33.18 -13.04 -13.94
CA SER A 8 34.49 -13.55 -13.55
C SER A 8 35.23 -12.63 -12.59
N THR A 9 34.96 -11.33 -12.64
CA THR A 9 35.67 -10.31 -11.87
C THR A 9 34.72 -9.32 -11.21
N VAL A 10 35.17 -8.75 -10.10
CA VAL A 10 34.55 -7.63 -9.42
C VAL A 10 35.54 -6.47 -9.43
N THR A 11 35.04 -5.29 -9.79
CA THR A 11 35.78 -4.03 -9.64
C THR A 11 35.19 -3.26 -8.47
N THR A 12 36.02 -2.92 -7.49
CA THR A 12 35.64 -2.15 -6.31
C THR A 12 36.24 -0.76 -6.40
N TYR A 13 35.40 0.26 -6.27
CA TYR A 13 35.80 1.66 -6.18
C TYR A 13 35.61 2.14 -4.75
N GLU A 14 36.67 2.69 -4.16
CA GLU A 14 36.63 3.23 -2.79
C GLU A 14 36.54 4.75 -2.82
N PHE A 15 35.53 5.28 -2.16
CA PHE A 15 35.26 6.72 -2.09
C PHE A 15 35.42 7.21 -0.66
N PRO A 16 36.13 8.33 -0.42
CA PRO A 16 36.14 8.99 0.87
C PRO A 16 34.72 9.42 1.28
N LEU A 17 34.50 9.50 2.60
CA LEU A 17 33.27 10.08 3.13
C LEU A 17 33.34 11.62 3.05
N THR A 18 32.23 12.24 2.64
CA THR A 18 32.08 13.69 2.56
C THR A 18 30.60 14.10 2.66
N TYR A 19 30.26 15.34 2.36
CA TYR A 19 28.87 15.81 2.24
C TYR A 19 28.10 15.02 1.18
N GLY A 20 26.86 14.61 1.49
CA GLY A 20 25.97 13.96 0.54
C GLY A 20 24.53 14.44 0.66
N GLY A 21 24.13 15.42 -0.16
CA GLY A 21 22.80 16.06 -0.06
C GLY A 21 21.60 15.13 -0.24
N SER A 22 21.77 13.93 -0.82
CA SER A 22 20.69 12.94 -0.94
C SER A 22 20.43 12.17 0.37
N ALA A 23 21.44 12.02 1.22
CA ALA A 23 21.44 11.19 2.42
C ALA A 23 20.96 11.96 3.66
N VAL A 24 19.87 12.72 3.52
CA VAL A 24 19.33 13.58 4.58
C VAL A 24 18.90 12.72 5.79
N PRO A 25 19.58 12.84 6.94
CA PRO A 25 19.26 12.05 8.13
C PRO A 25 17.93 12.52 8.72
N GLU A 26 17.19 11.61 9.35
CA GLU A 26 15.98 11.96 10.10
C GLU A 26 16.31 12.89 11.28
N ALA A 27 17.41 12.59 11.99
CA ALA A 27 17.94 13.39 13.10
C ALA A 27 18.71 14.64 12.64
N THR A 28 19.01 15.55 13.57
CA THR A 28 19.73 16.83 13.32
C THR A 28 21.15 16.65 12.81
N GLY A 29 21.66 17.63 12.08
CA GLY A 29 23.05 17.71 11.63
C GLY A 29 23.23 17.38 10.15
N PRO A 30 24.49 17.39 9.68
CA PRO A 30 24.76 17.35 8.26
C PRO A 30 24.57 15.93 7.71
N PRO A 31 24.13 15.79 6.46
CA PRO A 31 24.12 14.52 5.76
C PRO A 31 25.53 14.15 5.31
N ILE A 32 25.85 12.86 5.40
CA ILE A 32 27.13 12.30 4.96
C ILE A 32 26.87 11.34 3.81
N GLY A 33 27.71 11.43 2.80
CA GLY A 33 27.72 10.56 1.64
C GLY A 33 29.15 10.24 1.20
N LEU A 34 29.27 9.83 -0.06
CA LEU A 34 30.54 9.51 -0.70
C LEU A 34 31.02 10.71 -1.53
N ALA A 35 32.33 10.83 -1.66
CA ALA A 35 32.94 11.82 -2.54
C ALA A 35 32.56 11.55 -4.00
N PRO A 36 32.57 12.59 -4.86
CA PRO A 36 32.26 12.42 -6.28
C PRO A 36 33.34 11.62 -7.03
N VAL A 37 34.54 11.51 -6.47
CA VAL A 37 35.70 10.84 -7.08
C VAL A 37 36.24 9.77 -6.13
N HIS A 38 36.52 8.59 -6.68
CA HIS A 38 37.13 7.49 -5.94
C HIS A 38 38.64 7.72 -5.77
N VAL A 39 39.21 7.19 -4.70
CA VAL A 39 40.66 7.26 -4.43
C VAL A 39 41.36 5.94 -4.69
N HIS A 40 40.60 4.84 -4.74
CA HIS A 40 41.14 3.52 -4.99
C HIS A 40 40.23 2.71 -5.93
N GLU A 41 40.85 1.91 -6.78
CA GLU A 41 40.20 0.95 -7.67
C GLU A 41 40.92 -0.38 -7.52
N THR A 42 40.16 -1.45 -7.26
CA THR A 42 40.69 -2.80 -7.19
C THR A 42 39.89 -3.74 -8.06
N VAL A 43 40.57 -4.63 -8.77
CA VAL A 43 39.96 -5.68 -9.59
C VAL A 43 40.34 -7.02 -8.98
N ALA A 44 39.34 -7.80 -8.60
CA ALA A 44 39.53 -9.13 -8.03
C ALA A 44 38.70 -10.18 -8.78
N ALA A 45 39.13 -11.43 -8.73
CA ALA A 45 38.32 -12.54 -9.22
C ALA A 45 37.07 -12.69 -8.34
N LEU A 46 35.90 -12.90 -8.96
CA LEU A 46 34.67 -13.27 -8.28
C LEU A 46 34.82 -14.70 -7.75
N LEU A 47 35.43 -14.82 -6.57
CA LEU A 47 35.37 -16.03 -5.77
C LEU A 47 33.97 -16.13 -5.15
N ALA A 48 33.44 -17.35 -5.04
CA ALA A 48 32.16 -17.60 -4.36
C ALA A 48 32.30 -17.32 -2.86
N SER A 49 32.24 -16.04 -2.49
CA SER A 49 32.22 -15.61 -1.10
C SER A 49 30.77 -15.58 -0.61
N PRO A 50 30.44 -16.22 0.52
CA PRO A 50 29.09 -16.16 1.06
C PRO A 50 28.76 -14.71 1.41
N ALA A 51 27.63 -14.22 0.89
CA ALA A 51 27.13 -12.88 1.17
C ALA A 51 26.89 -12.75 2.69
N ARG A 52 27.78 -12.04 3.38
CA ARG A 52 27.56 -11.70 4.79
C ARG A 52 26.44 -10.67 4.87
N ARG A 53 25.32 -11.03 5.50
CA ARG A 53 24.25 -10.08 5.80
C ARG A 53 24.70 -9.16 6.94
N GLY A 54 25.44 -8.11 6.60
CA GLY A 54 25.76 -7.03 7.53
C GLY A 54 24.61 -6.04 7.64
N ARG A 55 24.42 -5.46 8.83
CA ARG A 55 23.65 -4.21 8.96
C ARG A 55 24.60 -3.05 8.71
N VAL A 56 24.19 -2.09 7.89
CA VAL A 56 24.94 -0.84 7.71
C VAL A 56 24.82 -0.04 9.00
N ALA A 57 25.96 0.36 9.55
CA ALA A 57 26.01 1.16 10.77
C ALA A 57 25.39 2.54 10.54
N LYS A 58 24.62 3.03 11.52
CA LYS A 58 24.10 4.40 11.51
C LYS A 58 25.12 5.32 12.18
N TRP A 59 25.41 6.45 11.54
CA TRP A 59 26.35 7.43 12.06
C TRP A 59 25.63 8.39 13.02
N PRO A 60 26.09 8.57 14.27
CA PRO A 60 25.55 9.59 15.17
C PRO A 60 25.94 11.00 14.72
N HIS A 61 25.27 12.02 15.28
CA HIS A 61 25.49 13.43 14.93
C HIS A 61 26.97 13.83 15.02
N ASP A 62 27.61 13.57 16.15
CA ASP A 62 29.01 13.96 16.39
C ASP A 62 29.96 13.32 15.38
N ALA A 63 29.75 12.03 15.07
CA ALA A 63 30.57 11.34 14.08
C ALA A 63 30.42 11.96 12.68
N ARG A 64 29.23 12.44 12.31
CA ARG A 64 29.02 13.15 11.04
C ARG A 64 29.73 14.50 11.02
N MET A 65 29.67 15.25 12.13
CA MET A 65 30.42 16.50 12.27
C MET A 65 31.93 16.28 12.13
N GLU A 66 32.46 15.25 12.78
CA GLU A 66 33.88 14.91 12.71
C GLU A 66 34.32 14.49 11.30
N VAL A 67 33.48 13.79 10.54
CA VAL A 67 33.76 13.45 9.13
C VAL A 67 33.94 14.72 8.30
N LEU A 68 33.02 15.69 8.41
CA LEU A 68 33.12 16.91 7.60
C LEU A 68 34.28 17.80 8.02
N LYS A 69 34.58 17.89 9.32
CA LYS A 69 35.78 18.59 9.80
C LYS A 69 37.06 17.96 9.21
N ARG A 70 37.15 16.63 9.19
CA ARG A 70 38.29 15.90 8.58
C ARG A 70 38.36 16.08 7.07
N ALA A 71 37.22 16.25 6.42
CA ALA A 71 37.12 16.58 5.00
C ALA A 71 37.36 18.09 4.72
N ALA A 72 37.88 18.84 5.70
CA ALA A 72 38.24 20.25 5.59
C ALA A 72 37.08 21.21 5.30
N PHE A 73 35.84 20.84 5.65
CA PHE A 73 34.72 21.79 5.63
C PHE A 73 34.84 22.77 6.79
N SER A 74 34.65 24.05 6.50
CA SER A 74 34.57 25.10 7.51
C SER A 74 33.30 24.96 8.36
N PRO A 75 33.29 25.49 9.60
CA PRO A 75 32.09 25.52 10.42
C PRO A 75 30.91 26.23 9.74
N GLN A 76 31.17 27.27 8.95
CA GLN A 76 30.15 28.00 8.19
C GLN A 76 29.52 27.13 7.10
N GLU A 77 30.32 26.37 6.35
CA GLU A 77 29.81 25.44 5.33
C GLU A 77 29.04 24.28 5.96
N ILE A 78 29.50 23.76 7.09
CA ILE A 78 28.76 22.70 7.80
C ILE A 78 27.40 23.23 8.28
N ALA A 79 27.34 24.48 8.74
CA ALA A 79 26.10 25.11 9.15
C ALA A 79 25.14 25.30 7.96
N SER A 80 25.62 25.78 6.81
CA SER A 80 24.78 25.93 5.60
C SER A 80 24.22 24.58 5.13
N ILE A 81 25.06 23.54 5.12
CA ILE A 81 24.67 22.16 4.84
C ILE A 81 23.57 21.67 5.81
N CYS A 82 23.67 22.00 7.10
CA CYS A 82 22.65 21.63 8.08
C CYS A 82 21.32 22.35 7.84
N PHE A 83 21.34 23.61 7.42
CA PHE A 83 20.13 24.35 7.06
C PHE A 83 19.47 23.75 5.81
N GLU A 84 20.24 23.45 4.77
CA GLU A 84 19.73 22.76 3.58
C GLU A 84 19.06 21.42 3.94
N ALA A 85 19.67 20.64 4.82
CA ALA A 85 19.10 19.39 5.31
C ALA A 85 17.81 19.57 6.13
N ILE A 86 17.64 20.70 6.83
CA ILE A 86 16.38 21.04 7.50
C ILE A 86 15.30 21.33 6.45
N ASP A 87 15.60 22.13 5.44
CA ASP A 87 14.65 22.51 4.40
C ASP A 87 14.19 21.30 3.59
N ILE A 88 15.10 20.40 3.22
CA ILE A 88 14.76 19.15 2.55
C ILE A 88 13.84 18.29 3.42
N ARG A 89 14.09 18.20 4.74
CA ARG A 89 13.20 17.44 5.65
C ARG A 89 11.81 18.05 5.70
N ARG A 90 11.72 19.37 5.81
CA ARG A 90 10.44 20.07 5.84
C ARG A 90 9.65 19.81 4.56
N SER A 91 10.28 19.99 3.40
CA SER A 91 9.66 19.72 2.09
C SER A 91 9.20 18.26 1.96
N ARG A 92 9.98 17.29 2.44
CA ARG A 92 9.59 15.87 2.46
C ARG A 92 8.38 15.61 3.35
N LEU A 93 8.31 16.23 4.53
CA LEU A 93 7.17 16.09 5.44
C LEU A 93 5.90 16.67 4.81
N GLU A 94 5.97 17.87 4.23
CA GLU A 94 4.86 18.50 3.53
C GLU A 94 4.34 17.61 2.40
N THR A 95 5.24 17.08 1.57
CA THR A 95 4.88 16.15 0.49
C THR A 95 4.19 14.88 1.02
N LEU A 96 4.66 14.33 2.14
CA LEU A 96 4.05 13.15 2.74
C LEU A 96 2.64 13.44 3.26
N ASP A 97 2.42 14.61 3.85
CA ASP A 97 1.11 15.05 4.34
C ASP A 97 0.13 15.22 3.18
N GLU A 98 0.56 15.83 2.07
CA GLU A 98 -0.25 15.94 0.85
C GLU A 98 -0.63 14.56 0.28
N ILE A 99 0.33 13.64 0.17
CA ILE A 99 0.07 12.27 -0.30
C ILE A 99 -0.92 11.55 0.62
N GLN A 100 -0.79 11.72 1.94
CA GLN A 100 -1.72 11.13 2.90
C GLN A 100 -3.13 11.73 2.78
N ALA A 101 -3.23 13.04 2.57
CA ALA A 101 -4.50 13.72 2.35
C ALA A 101 -5.20 13.20 1.07
N LEU A 102 -4.47 13.07 -0.04
CA LEU A 102 -4.98 12.51 -1.29
C LEU A 102 -5.46 11.07 -1.12
N ARG A 103 -4.68 10.21 -0.45
CA ARG A 103 -5.10 8.83 -0.16
C ARG A 103 -6.37 8.79 0.70
N ALA A 104 -6.51 9.72 1.65
CA ALA A 104 -7.69 9.80 2.50
C ALA A 104 -8.94 10.25 1.73
N THR A 105 -8.82 11.19 0.79
CA THR A 105 -9.95 11.63 -0.06
C THR A 105 -10.37 10.54 -1.03
N GLU A 106 -9.43 9.87 -1.69
CA GLU A 106 -9.69 8.73 -2.56
C GLU A 106 -10.41 7.60 -1.81
N LEU A 107 -9.96 7.26 -0.60
CA LEU A 107 -10.61 6.25 0.22
C LEU A 107 -12.05 6.64 0.60
N LYS A 108 -12.29 7.93 0.89
CA LYS A 108 -13.64 8.45 1.16
C LYS A 108 -14.54 8.36 -0.09
N GLN A 109 -14.01 8.67 -1.27
CA GLN A 109 -14.73 8.57 -2.54
C GLN A 109 -15.10 7.11 -2.84
N LYS A 110 -14.12 6.19 -2.83
CA LYS A 110 -14.36 4.74 -3.02
C LYS A 110 -15.40 4.19 -2.04
N ARG A 111 -15.39 4.64 -0.78
CA ARG A 111 -16.40 4.26 0.22
C ARG A 111 -17.80 4.78 -0.12
N ARG A 112 -17.93 6.00 -0.67
CA ARG A 112 -19.21 6.56 -1.11
C ARG A 112 -19.75 5.80 -2.32
N GLU A 113 -18.92 5.55 -3.31
CA GLU A 113 -19.26 4.76 -4.50
C GLU A 113 -19.73 3.36 -4.14
N LEU A 114 -19.00 2.66 -3.26
CA LEU A 114 -19.40 1.33 -2.79
C LEU A 114 -20.77 1.36 -2.09
N ARG A 115 -21.05 2.39 -1.28
CA ARG A 115 -22.36 2.55 -0.63
C ARG A 115 -23.47 2.79 -1.65
N GLN A 116 -23.21 3.58 -2.69
CA GLN A 116 -24.15 3.85 -3.76
C GLN A 116 -24.42 2.60 -4.59
N ALA A 117 -23.38 1.90 -5.05
CA ALA A 117 -23.52 0.64 -5.77
C ALA A 117 -24.31 -0.42 -4.97
N ARG A 118 -24.11 -0.49 -3.64
CA ARG A 118 -24.92 -1.37 -2.78
C ARG A 118 -26.39 -0.97 -2.69
N ARG A 119 -26.71 0.34 -2.73
CA ARG A 119 -28.09 0.83 -2.78
C ARG A 119 -28.72 0.50 -4.14
N ASP A 120 -28.01 0.76 -5.22
CA ASP A 120 -28.49 0.53 -6.58
C ASP A 120 -28.73 -0.98 -6.83
N ALA A 121 -27.83 -1.85 -6.35
CA ALA A 121 -28.00 -3.30 -6.41
C ALA A 121 -29.25 -3.77 -5.65
N ARG A 122 -29.52 -3.19 -4.46
CA ARG A 122 -30.74 -3.50 -3.69
C ARG A 122 -32.01 -3.06 -4.42
N GLN A 123 -32.00 -1.87 -5.03
CA GLN A 123 -33.14 -1.37 -5.82
C GLN A 123 -33.39 -2.24 -7.04
N ARG A 124 -32.35 -2.62 -7.78
CA ARG A 124 -32.46 -3.55 -8.93
C ARG A 124 -33.07 -4.88 -8.53
N ALA A 125 -32.58 -5.50 -7.45
CA ALA A 125 -33.14 -6.76 -6.94
C ALA A 125 -34.61 -6.64 -6.49
N ALA A 126 -35.01 -5.48 -5.95
CA ALA A 126 -36.41 -5.22 -5.58
C ALA A 126 -37.32 -5.08 -6.81
N ILE A 127 -36.87 -4.37 -7.85
CA ILE A 127 -37.60 -4.23 -9.12
C ILE A 127 -37.74 -5.58 -9.81
N GLU A 128 -36.68 -6.39 -9.83
CA GLU A 128 -36.71 -7.75 -10.40
C GLU A 128 -37.70 -8.65 -9.65
N LYS A 129 -37.75 -8.58 -8.31
CA LYS A 129 -38.74 -9.31 -7.51
C LYS A 129 -40.18 -8.89 -7.84
N LEU A 130 -40.44 -7.58 -7.98
CA LEU A 130 -41.78 -7.10 -8.36
C LEU A 130 -42.20 -7.64 -9.73
N ARG A 131 -41.31 -7.59 -10.73
CA ARG A 131 -41.56 -8.17 -12.06
C ARG A 131 -41.80 -9.68 -12.05
N GLY A 132 -41.11 -10.43 -11.18
CA GLY A 132 -41.30 -11.88 -11.06
C GLY A 132 -42.54 -12.30 -10.27
N VAL A 133 -43.20 -11.39 -9.56
CA VAL A 133 -44.50 -11.63 -8.89
C VAL A 133 -45.64 -11.53 -9.91
N ASP A 134 -45.58 -10.58 -10.84
CA ASP A 134 -46.58 -10.42 -11.90
C ASP A 134 -46.73 -11.67 -12.82
N GLU A 135 -45.64 -12.40 -13.10
CA GLU A 135 -45.71 -13.65 -13.90
C GLU A 135 -46.37 -14.83 -13.15
N LYS A 136 -46.35 -14.83 -11.82
CA LYS A 136 -46.94 -15.92 -11.01
C LYS A 136 -48.40 -15.69 -10.65
N ASP A 137 -48.84 -14.43 -10.61
CA ASP A 137 -50.23 -14.10 -10.31
C ASP A 137 -51.17 -14.26 -11.53
N VAL A 138 -50.66 -14.14 -12.77
CA VAL A 138 -51.43 -14.47 -13.99
C VAL A 138 -51.71 -15.99 -14.13
N ALA A 139 -50.90 -16.84 -13.49
CA ALA A 139 -51.12 -18.29 -13.50
C ALA A 139 -52.15 -18.78 -12.47
N LYS A 140 -52.61 -17.90 -11.55
CA LYS A 140 -53.54 -18.27 -10.46
C LYS A 140 -54.99 -17.86 -10.69
N GLU A 141 -55.28 -17.00 -11.66
CA GLU A 141 -56.65 -16.53 -11.95
C GLU A 141 -57.46 -17.42 -12.93
N ARG A 142 -56.91 -18.54 -13.40
CA ARG A 142 -57.63 -19.44 -14.35
C ARG A 142 -58.34 -20.64 -13.72
N ASN A 143 -58.28 -20.85 -12.41
CA ASN A 143 -58.83 -22.04 -11.76
C ASN A 143 -59.86 -21.69 -10.66
N ASN A 144 -60.85 -20.86 -10.97
CA ASN A 144 -62.04 -20.70 -10.14
C ASN A 144 -63.27 -20.53 -11.03
N ASP A 145 -63.59 -21.55 -11.82
CA ASP A 145 -64.96 -21.76 -12.26
C ASP A 145 -65.19 -23.26 -12.23
N ASP A 146 -66.09 -23.66 -11.34
CA ASP A 146 -66.95 -24.85 -11.40
C ASP A 146 -67.61 -24.97 -10.02
N GLY A 147 -68.82 -24.39 -9.96
CA GLY A 147 -69.70 -24.54 -8.83
C GLY A 147 -70.28 -25.95 -8.76
N GLU A 148 -70.25 -26.55 -7.57
CA GLU A 148 -71.27 -27.52 -7.19
C GLU A 148 -71.37 -27.61 -5.66
N ALA A 149 -72.55 -27.30 -5.14
CA ALA A 149 -73.04 -27.75 -3.85
C ALA A 149 -74.53 -28.05 -4.03
N PRO A 150 -75.19 -28.87 -3.19
CA PRO A 150 -74.70 -29.62 -2.04
C PRO A 150 -75.18 -31.09 -2.02
N LEU A 151 -74.75 -31.91 -1.05
CA LEU A 151 -75.62 -32.93 -0.47
C LEU A 151 -75.15 -33.32 0.94
N ALA A 152 -76.08 -33.18 1.88
CA ALA A 152 -75.94 -33.51 3.28
C ALA A 152 -75.82 -35.01 3.52
N LYS A 153 -75.10 -35.39 4.59
CA LYS A 153 -75.50 -36.40 5.60
C LYS A 153 -74.55 -36.36 6.80
N ARG A 154 -75.09 -36.00 7.97
CA ARG A 154 -74.64 -36.45 9.30
C ARG A 154 -75.17 -37.89 9.52
N PRO A 155 -74.76 -38.70 10.54
CA PRO A 155 -74.14 -38.31 11.82
C PRO A 155 -73.09 -39.27 12.43
N ARG A 156 -72.52 -38.83 13.58
CA ARG A 156 -72.10 -39.59 14.80
C ARG A 156 -70.93 -40.62 14.62
N VAL A 157 -70.00 -40.86 15.54
CA VAL A 157 -70.01 -40.95 17.02
C VAL A 157 -68.59 -40.61 17.54
N ASP A 158 -68.55 -40.23 18.82
CA ASP A 158 -67.37 -40.11 19.70
C ASP A 158 -66.39 -41.29 19.68
N ASP A 159 -65.13 -40.99 20.04
CA ASP A 159 -64.22 -41.71 20.95
C ASP A 159 -62.89 -40.91 20.92
N GLY A 160 -62.33 -40.36 21.99
CA GLY A 160 -62.20 -40.84 23.35
C GLY A 160 -60.75 -41.26 23.61
N ASN A 161 -60.09 -40.61 24.58
CA ASN A 161 -58.81 -40.97 25.23
C ASN A 161 -57.50 -40.79 24.42
N ASN A 162 -56.37 -40.36 25.00
CA ASN A 162 -55.97 -39.92 26.34
C ASN A 162 -54.64 -39.16 26.19
#